data_AF-A0A942GJJ7-F1
#
_entry.id   AF-A0A942GJJ7-F1
#
_cell.length_a   1.000
_cell.length_b   1.000
_cell.length_c   1.000
_cell.angle_alpha   90.00
_cell.angle_beta   90.00
_cell.angle_gamma   90.00
#
_symmetry.space_group_name_H-M   'P 1'
#
loop_
_entity.id
_entity.type
_entity.pdbx_description
1 polymer ?
#
loop_
_entity_poly.entity_id
_entity_poly.type
_entity_poly.pdbx_seq_one_letter_code
_entity_poly.pdbx_strand_id
1 'polypeptide(L)'
;MQVMYERCCGLDVHKKTVVACVLTPQGKELKTFSTMTQDLLELADWLLVRQVSHVAMESSGVYWKPLFNLLEELELSVMLVNAQHVKAVPGRKTDVKDAEWLAELLRHGLLKASFVPVRPQRELRELIRFRRNLIRQRSQVANRIVTS
;
A
#
# COMPACT_ATOMS: atom_id res chain seq x y z
N MET A 1 22.08 -14.69 3.86
CA MET A 1 20.73 -14.18 4.16
C MET A 1 19.75 -15.11 3.46
N GLN A 2 18.90 -15.84 4.19
CA GLN A 2 17.99 -16.83 3.60
C GLN A 2 16.86 -16.14 2.85
N VAL A 3 16.56 -16.58 1.62
CA VAL A 3 15.43 -16.06 0.83
C VAL A 3 14.16 -16.77 1.32
N MET A 4 13.22 -16.01 1.87
CA MET A 4 11.88 -16.50 2.28
C MET A 4 10.89 -16.46 1.13
N TYR A 5 10.92 -15.38 0.33
CA TYR A 5 10.02 -15.20 -0.80
C TYR A 5 10.80 -14.95 -2.09
N GLU A 6 10.75 -15.89 -3.04
CA GLU A 6 11.49 -15.77 -4.29
C GLU A 6 10.94 -14.69 -5.22
N ARG A 7 9.62 -14.47 -5.19
CA ARG A 7 8.89 -13.52 -6.02
C ARG A 7 8.10 -12.57 -5.14
N CYS A 8 8.64 -11.37 -4.91
CA CYS A 8 8.04 -10.39 -4.01
C CYS A 8 8.16 -8.97 -4.56
N CYS A 9 7.34 -8.06 -4.03
CA CYS A 9 7.33 -6.66 -4.44
C CYS A 9 7.32 -5.71 -3.24
N GLY A 10 8.10 -4.64 -3.33
CA GLY A 10 8.02 -3.47 -2.47
C GLY A 10 7.33 -2.32 -3.19
N LEU A 11 6.32 -1.74 -2.56
CA LEU A 11 5.55 -0.60 -3.06
C LEU A 11 5.73 0.60 -2.14
N ASP A 12 6.22 1.70 -2.69
CA ASP A 12 6.21 3.01 -2.03
C ASP A 12 5.07 3.87 -2.59
N VAL A 13 4.04 4.07 -1.78
CA VAL A 13 2.77 4.70 -2.18
C VAL A 13 2.73 6.15 -1.71
N HIS A 14 2.88 7.06 -2.66
CA HIS A 14 2.71 8.49 -2.47
C HIS A 14 1.35 8.97 -2.99
N LYS A 15 1.05 10.26 -2.77
CA LYS A 15 -0.22 10.88 -3.17
C LYS A 15 -0.53 10.77 -4.67
N LYS A 16 0.47 10.82 -5.53
CA LYS A 16 0.30 10.86 -6.99
C LYS A 16 0.93 9.66 -7.71
N THR A 17 1.87 8.99 -7.06
CA THR A 17 2.74 7.99 -7.68
C THR A 17 2.89 6.78 -6.77
N VAL A 18 3.07 5.62 -7.39
CA VAL A 18 3.43 4.37 -6.74
C VAL A 18 4.73 3.88 -7.37
N VAL A 19 5.79 3.78 -6.57
CA VAL A 19 7.05 3.20 -7.02
C VAL A 19 7.04 1.73 -6.64
N ALA A 20 7.14 0.85 -7.62
CA ALA A 20 7.12 -0.59 -7.44
C ALA A 20 8.48 -1.21 -7.78
N CYS A 21 9.02 -1.98 -6.85
CA CYS A 21 10.21 -2.81 -7.07
C CYS A 21 9.81 -4.27 -6.97
N VAL A 22 9.98 -5.04 -8.05
CA VAL A 22 9.77 -6.49 -8.07
C VAL A 22 11.12 -7.19 -8.01
N LEU A 23 11.23 -8.16 -7.12
CA LEU A 23 12.36 -9.08 -7.03
C LEU A 23 11.88 -10.47 -7.45
N THR A 24 12.58 -11.04 -8.44
CA THR A 24 12.37 -12.40 -8.93
C THR A 24 13.71 -13.13 -9.01
N PRO A 25 13.73 -14.46 -9.23
CA PRO A 25 14.95 -15.18 -9.54
C PRO A 25 15.68 -14.66 -10.79
N GLN A 26 14.95 -14.08 -11.75
CA GLN A 26 15.48 -13.55 -13.00
C GLN A 26 16.15 -12.18 -12.83
N GLY A 27 15.83 -11.47 -11.75
CA GLY A 27 16.42 -10.18 -11.44
C GLY A 27 15.46 -9.23 -10.73
N LYS A 28 15.84 -7.96 -10.76
CA LYS A 28 15.14 -6.85 -10.13
C LYS A 28 14.58 -5.92 -11.20
N GLU A 29 13.31 -5.58 -11.08
CA GLU A 29 12.66 -4.60 -11.95
C GLU A 29 12.05 -3.48 -11.11
N LEU A 30 12.29 -2.23 -11.53
CA LEU A 30 11.72 -1.06 -10.89
C LEU A 30 10.85 -0.32 -11.90
N LYS A 31 9.60 -0.04 -11.53
CA LYS A 31 8.66 0.71 -12.36
C LYS A 31 7.85 1.67 -11.50
N THR A 32 7.57 2.86 -12.04
CA THR A 32 6.73 3.86 -11.38
C THR A 32 5.39 3.96 -12.11
N PHE A 33 4.32 3.96 -11.33
CA PHE A 33 2.94 4.11 -11.79
C PHE A 33 2.33 5.36 -11.16
N SER A 34 1.23 5.88 -11.71
CA SER A 34 0.44 6.89 -11.00
C SER A 34 -0.55 6.24 -10.03
N THR A 35 -1.34 7.09 -9.38
CA THR A 35 -2.45 6.67 -8.49
C THR A 35 -3.81 6.66 -9.20
N MET A 36 -3.83 6.85 -10.52
CA MET A 36 -5.04 6.75 -11.34
C MET A 36 -5.44 5.29 -11.51
N THR A 37 -6.74 5.02 -11.58
CA THR A 37 -7.29 3.65 -11.62
C THR A 37 -6.66 2.80 -12.72
N GLN A 38 -6.49 3.35 -13.92
CA GLN A 38 -5.87 2.62 -15.04
C GLN A 38 -4.45 2.15 -14.70
N ASP A 39 -3.61 3.06 -14.18
CA ASP A 39 -2.22 2.73 -13.84
C ASP A 39 -2.13 1.76 -12.65
N LEU A 40 -3.09 1.79 -11.73
CA LEU A 40 -3.16 0.81 -10.62
C LEU A 40 -3.55 -0.59 -11.12
N LEU A 41 -4.43 -0.67 -12.13
CA LEU A 41 -4.75 -1.94 -12.80
C LEU A 41 -3.55 -2.45 -13.59
N GLU A 42 -2.86 -1.58 -14.33
CA GLU A 42 -1.62 -1.94 -15.03
C GLU A 42 -0.53 -2.40 -14.05
N LEU A 43 -0.44 -1.79 -12.86
CA LEU A 43 0.45 -2.25 -11.80
C LEU A 43 0.08 -3.66 -11.34
N ALA A 44 -1.22 -3.92 -11.12
CA ALA A 44 -1.69 -5.23 -10.71
C ALA A 44 -1.39 -6.31 -11.76
N ASP A 45 -1.71 -6.06 -13.03
CA ASP A 45 -1.38 -6.96 -14.15
C ASP A 45 0.13 -7.22 -14.23
N TRP A 46 0.92 -6.16 -14.06
CA TRP A 46 2.38 -6.24 -14.06
C TRP A 46 2.94 -7.15 -12.95
N LEU A 47 2.31 -7.17 -11.77
CA LEU A 47 2.65 -8.07 -10.67
C LEU A 47 2.23 -9.52 -10.96
N LEU A 48 1.04 -9.73 -11.52
CA LEU A 48 0.52 -11.06 -11.87
C LEU A 48 1.36 -11.74 -12.94
N VAL A 49 1.75 -11.02 -13.99
CA VAL A 49 2.63 -11.53 -15.05
C VAL A 49 3.98 -12.01 -14.49
N ARG A 50 4.47 -11.34 -13.44
CA ARG A 50 5.72 -11.72 -12.74
C ARG A 50 5.53 -12.78 -11.66
N GLN A 51 4.30 -13.27 -11.48
CA GLN A 51 3.94 -14.26 -10.47
C GLN A 51 4.38 -13.82 -9.07
N VAL A 52 4.25 -12.52 -8.77
CA VAL A 52 4.52 -11.99 -7.44
C VAL A 52 3.54 -12.65 -6.47
N SER A 53 4.05 -13.14 -5.35
CA SER A 53 3.24 -13.80 -4.32
C SER A 53 3.00 -12.90 -3.10
N HIS A 54 4.02 -12.11 -2.74
CA HIS A 54 4.02 -11.27 -1.55
C HIS A 54 4.33 -9.82 -1.93
N VAL A 55 3.57 -8.90 -1.35
CA VAL A 55 3.71 -7.47 -1.57
C VAL A 55 3.82 -6.77 -0.23
N ALA A 56 4.84 -5.95 -0.06
CA ALA A 56 4.96 -5.02 1.07
C ALA A 56 4.71 -3.62 0.54
N MET A 57 3.87 -2.86 1.23
CA MET A 57 3.59 -1.46 0.90
C MET A 57 3.89 -0.54 2.06
N GLU A 58 4.44 0.63 1.75
CA GLU A 58 4.58 1.76 2.66
C GLU A 58 3.74 2.92 2.12
N SER A 59 3.11 3.68 3.01
CA SER A 59 2.38 4.88 2.61
C SER A 59 2.35 5.92 3.72
N SER A 60 2.56 7.17 3.34
CA SER A 60 2.48 8.35 4.22
C SER A 60 1.04 8.84 4.48
N GLY A 61 0.01 8.13 4.03
CA GLY A 61 -1.38 8.56 4.18
C GLY A 61 -2.42 7.45 3.98
N VAL A 62 -3.62 7.80 3.50
CA VAL A 62 -4.71 6.84 3.21
C VAL A 62 -4.66 6.25 1.80
N TYR A 63 -3.66 6.63 1.01
CA TYR A 63 -3.53 6.27 -0.41
C TYR A 63 -3.24 4.79 -0.65
N TRP A 64 -2.83 4.07 0.39
CA TRP A 64 -2.66 2.61 0.32
C TRP A 64 -3.98 1.85 0.16
N LYS A 65 -5.12 2.41 0.61
CA LYS A 65 -6.38 1.65 0.69
C LYS A 65 -6.87 1.11 -0.66
N PRO A 66 -6.94 1.91 -1.75
CA PRO A 66 -7.42 1.43 -3.04
C PRO A 66 -6.52 0.30 -3.57
N LEU A 67 -5.21 0.49 -3.47
CA LEU A 67 -4.23 -0.49 -3.93
C LEU A 67 -4.26 -1.76 -3.08
N PHE A 68 -4.37 -1.64 -1.75
CA PHE A 68 -4.48 -2.79 -0.86
C PHE A 68 -5.73 -3.62 -1.15
N ASN A 69 -6.88 -2.98 -1.34
CA ASN A 69 -8.12 -3.70 -1.67
C ASN A 69 -8.01 -4.39 -3.04
N LEU A 70 -7.44 -3.72 -4.05
CA LEU A 70 -7.22 -4.31 -5.37
C LEU A 70 -6.33 -5.55 -5.29
N LEU A 71 -5.21 -5.46 -4.60
CA LEU A 71 -4.26 -6.58 -4.48
C LEU A 71 -4.80 -7.71 -3.59
N GLU A 72 -5.60 -7.39 -2.56
CA GLU A 72 -6.32 -8.38 -1.74
C GLU A 72 -7.37 -9.14 -2.56
N GLU A 73 -8.04 -8.49 -3.51
CA GLU A 73 -8.98 -9.14 -4.46
C GLU A 73 -8.28 -10.08 -5.45
N LEU A 74 -7.00 -9.84 -5.73
CA LEU A 74 -6.16 -10.70 -6.57
C LEU A 74 -5.46 -11.82 -5.79
N GLU A 75 -5.87 -12.05 -4.54
CA GLU A 75 -5.34 -13.10 -3.66
C GLU A 75 -3.83 -12.98 -3.37
N LEU A 76 -3.26 -11.78 -3.52
CA LEU A 76 -1.86 -11.52 -3.17
C LEU A 76 -1.70 -11.36 -1.66
N SER A 77 -0.58 -11.85 -1.11
CA SER A 77 -0.25 -11.61 0.30
C SER A 77 0.28 -10.19 0.48
N VAL A 78 -0.59 -9.27 0.87
CA VAL A 78 -0.26 -7.85 1.02
C VAL A 78 0.02 -7.48 2.49
N MET A 79 1.14 -6.81 2.72
CA MET A 79 1.56 -6.30 4.02
C MET A 79 1.72 -4.79 3.98
N LEU A 80 0.94 -4.06 4.78
CA LEU A 80 1.19 -2.64 5.02
C LEU A 80 2.27 -2.48 6.10
N VAL A 81 3.31 -1.70 5.87
CA VAL A 81 4.44 -1.54 6.79
C VAL A 81 4.59 -0.07 7.19
N ASN A 82 4.98 0.15 8.45
CA ASN A 82 5.30 1.48 8.96
C ASN A 82 6.69 1.93 8.47
N ALA A 83 6.76 3.09 7.81
CA ALA A 83 7.99 3.70 7.30
C ALA A 83 9.08 3.90 8.38
N GLN A 84 8.68 4.23 9.61
CA GLN A 84 9.62 4.42 10.72
C GLN A 84 10.36 3.13 11.06
N HIS A 85 9.64 2.00 11.00
CA HIS A 85 10.23 0.69 11.24
C HIS A 85 11.20 0.31 10.13
N VAL A 86 10.82 0.50 8.86
CA VAL A 86 11.66 0.21 7.68
C VAL A 86 12.97 1.01 7.69
N LYS A 87 12.90 2.29 8.11
CA LYS A 87 14.07 3.18 8.21
C LYS A 87 15.00 2.83 9.38
N ALA A 88 14.48 2.18 10.42
CA ALA A 88 15.27 1.77 11.58
C ALA A 88 16.08 0.48 11.36
N VAL A 89 15.83 -0.26 10.27
CA VAL A 89 16.57 -1.49 9.97
C VAL A 89 18.00 -1.15 9.52
N PRO A 90 19.03 -1.64 10.22
CA PRO A 90 20.42 -1.40 9.86
C PRO A 90 20.79 -2.08 8.53
N GLY A 91 21.77 -1.51 7.81
CA GLY A 91 22.24 -2.04 6.53
C GLY A 91 21.65 -1.37 5.29
N ARG A 92 20.77 -0.38 5.45
CA ARG A 92 20.29 0.46 4.35
C ARG A 92 21.45 1.30 3.78
N LYS A 93 21.71 1.15 2.48
CA LYS A 93 22.61 2.06 1.74
C LYS A 93 21.87 3.37 1.41
N THR A 94 22.60 4.48 1.41
CA THR A 94 22.08 5.83 1.17
C THR A 94 21.40 6.01 -0.18
N ASP A 95 21.81 5.25 -1.21
CA ASP A 95 21.34 5.42 -2.58
C ASP A 95 20.22 4.44 -2.99
N VAL A 96 19.72 3.62 -2.06
CA VAL A 96 18.68 2.63 -2.35
C VAL A 96 17.30 3.26 -2.22
N LYS A 97 16.49 3.11 -3.28
CA LYS A 97 15.11 3.61 -3.30
C LYS A 97 14.27 2.87 -2.27
N ASP A 98 13.32 3.56 -1.65
CA ASP A 98 12.50 3.01 -0.57
C ASP A 98 11.76 1.72 -0.99
N ALA A 99 11.20 1.68 -2.20
CA ALA A 99 10.54 0.49 -2.75
C ALA A 99 11.49 -0.73 -2.89
N GLU A 100 12.75 -0.49 -3.24
CA GLU A 100 13.74 -1.57 -3.40
C GLU A 100 14.17 -2.13 -2.05
N TRP A 101 14.45 -1.24 -1.10
CA TRP A 101 14.76 -1.62 0.27
C TRP A 101 13.60 -2.41 0.90
N LEU A 102 12.37 -1.98 0.65
CA LEU A 102 11.17 -2.67 1.12
C LEU A 102 11.06 -4.07 0.52
N ALA A 103 11.33 -4.25 -0.77
CA ALA A 103 11.32 -5.55 -1.42
C ALA A 103 12.40 -6.48 -0.85
N GLU A 104 13.61 -5.98 -0.60
CA GLU A 104 14.70 -6.76 0.01
C GLU A 104 14.37 -7.22 1.44
N LEU A 105 13.83 -6.33 2.27
CA LEU A 105 13.40 -6.69 3.60
C LEU A 105 12.25 -7.71 3.58
N LEU A 106 11.31 -7.56 2.65
CA LEU A 106 10.23 -8.53 2.46
C LEU A 106 10.80 -9.89 2.09
N ARG A 107 11.72 -9.93 1.11
CA ARG A 107 12.37 -11.16 0.61
C ARG A 107 12.99 -12.00 1.73
N HIS A 108 13.46 -11.34 2.78
CA HIS A 108 14.09 -11.97 3.94
C HIS A 108 13.17 -12.10 5.17
N GLY A 109 11.90 -11.70 5.08
CA GLY A 109 10.93 -11.81 6.17
C GLY A 109 11.20 -10.86 7.34
N LEU A 110 11.93 -9.76 7.11
CA LEU A 110 12.33 -8.80 8.16
C LEU A 110 11.28 -7.72 8.42
N LEU A 111 10.16 -7.76 7.72
CA LEU A 111 9.09 -6.78 7.83
C LEU A 111 8.05 -7.20 8.87
N LYS A 112 7.58 -6.21 9.62
CA LYS A 112 6.46 -6.36 10.54
C LYS A 112 5.23 -5.67 9.96
N ALA A 113 4.17 -6.45 9.77
CA ALA A 113 2.89 -5.95 9.29
C ALA A 113 2.29 -4.95 10.28
N SER A 114 1.78 -3.84 9.75
CA SER A 114 0.85 -2.97 10.44
C SER A 114 -0.52 -3.63 10.46
N PHE A 115 -1.26 -3.42 11.54
CA PHE A 115 -2.59 -3.99 11.67
C PHE A 115 -3.56 -3.34 10.67
N VAL A 116 -4.04 -4.15 9.72
CA VAL A 116 -5.12 -3.79 8.80
C VAL A 116 -6.34 -4.64 9.17
N PRO A 117 -7.48 -4.05 9.59
CA PRO A 117 -8.68 -4.82 9.88
C PRO A 117 -9.14 -5.62 8.67
N VAL A 118 -9.83 -6.75 8.88
CA VAL A 118 -10.42 -7.54 7.77
C VAL A 118 -11.46 -6.72 7.00
N ARG A 119 -11.66 -7.06 5.72
CA ARG A 119 -12.53 -6.32 4.79
C ARG A 119 -13.92 -5.96 5.37
N PRO A 120 -14.70 -6.87 6.00
CA PRO A 120 -15.99 -6.52 6.59
C PRO A 120 -15.90 -5.45 7.68
N GLN A 121 -14.84 -5.48 8.49
CA GLN A 121 -14.61 -4.46 9.52
C GLN A 121 -14.22 -3.11 8.90
N ARG A 122 -13.44 -3.11 7.81
CA ARG A 122 -13.08 -1.88 7.08
C ARG A 122 -14.32 -1.24 6.46
N GLU A 123 -15.16 -2.02 5.80
CA GLU A 123 -16.41 -1.57 5.18
C GLU A 123 -17.37 -0.96 6.21
N LEU A 124 -17.58 -1.63 7.34
CA LEU A 124 -18.41 -1.10 8.42
C LEU A 124 -17.87 0.24 8.98
N ARG A 125 -16.54 0.34 9.14
CA ARG A 125 -15.91 1.60 9.59
C ARG A 125 -16.10 2.73 8.58
N GLU A 126 -16.07 2.44 7.28
CA GLU A 126 -16.36 3.46 6.24
C GLU A 126 -17.82 3.92 6.31
N LEU A 127 -18.78 3.02 6.48
CA LEU A 127 -20.20 3.39 6.64
C LEU A 127 -20.44 4.30 7.86
N ILE A 128 -19.82 3.97 9.01
CA ILE A 128 -19.92 4.81 10.23
C ILE A 128 -19.29 6.19 9.99
N ARG A 129 -18.12 6.26 9.32
CA ARG A 129 -17.49 7.53 8.96
C ARG A 129 -18.38 8.36 8.03
N PHE A 130 -18.98 7.72 7.04
CA PHE A 130 -19.89 8.38 6.11
C PHE A 130 -21.12 8.96 6.83
N ARG A 131 -21.75 8.18 7.71
CA ARG A 131 -22.86 8.67 8.56
C ARG A 131 -22.46 9.88 9.40
N ARG A 132 -21.30 9.86 10.06
CA ARG A 132 -20.81 11.01 10.84
C ARG A 132 -20.59 12.24 9.98
N ASN A 133 -20.04 12.06 8.77
CA ASN A 133 -19.87 13.16 7.82
C ASN A 133 -21.20 13.78 7.40
N LEU A 134 -22.22 12.96 7.09
CA LEU A 134 -23.56 13.44 6.75
C LEU A 134 -24.20 14.22 7.90
N ILE A 135 -24.07 13.73 9.14
CA ILE A 135 -24.58 14.45 10.32
C ILE A 135 -23.92 15.82 10.46
N ARG A 136 -22.59 15.88 10.30
CA ARG A 136 -21.84 17.15 10.34
C ARG A 136 -22.27 18.09 9.22
N GLN A 137 -22.43 17.59 8.00
CA GLN A 137 -22.90 18.38 6.86
C GLN A 137 -24.30 18.93 7.12
N ARG A 138 -25.22 18.12 7.65
CA ARG A 138 -26.57 18.57 8.05
C ARG A 138 -26.49 19.73 9.03
N SER A 139 -25.69 19.62 10.09
CA SER A 139 -25.48 20.71 11.06
C SER A 139 -24.88 21.96 10.42
N GLN A 140 -23.92 21.81 9.51
CA GLN A 140 -23.33 22.96 8.80
C GLN A 140 -24.35 23.68 7.92
N VAL A 141 -25.20 22.94 7.20
CA VAL A 141 -26.27 23.51 6.37
C VAL A 141 -27.29 24.24 7.24
N ALA A 142 -27.73 23.63 8.35
CA ALA A 142 -28.65 24.26 9.30
C ALA A 142 -28.09 25.59 9.83
N ASN A 143 -26.82 25.63 10.24
CA ASN A 143 -26.18 26.85 10.73
C ASN A 143 -26.06 27.93 9.66
N ARG A 144 -25.94 27.57 8.37
CA ARG A 144 -25.91 28.55 7.27
C ARG A 144 -27.27 29.21 7.06
N ILE A 145 -28.35 28.43 7.14
CA ILE A 145 -29.72 28.95 7.00
C ILE A 145 -30.07 29.91 8.15
N VAL A 146 -29.69 29.57 9.38
CA VAL A 146 -30.00 30.40 10.58
C VAL A 146 -29.21 31.72 10.60
N THR A 147 -28.02 31.75 9.97
CA THR A 147 -27.17 32.96 9.92
C THR A 147 -27.42 33.82 8.67
N SER A 148 -28.38 33.44 7.81
CA SER A 148 -28.79 34.20 6.61
C SER A 148 -30.10 34.93 6.87
#